data_AF-A0A2A5S7D3-F1
#
_entry.id   AF-A0A2A5S7D3-F1
#
_cell.length_a   1.000
_cell.length_b   1.000
_cell.length_c   1.000
_cell.angle_alpha   90.00
_cell.angle_beta   90.00
_cell.angle_gamma   90.00
#
_symmetry.space_group_name_H-M   'P 1'
#
loop_
_entity.id
_entity.type
_entity.pdbx_description
1 polymer ?
#
loop_
_entity_poly.entity_id
_entity_poly.type
_entity_poly.pdbx_seq_one_letter_code
_entity_poly.pdbx_strand_id
1 'polypeptide(L)'
;MREYINKAELISEIQLRYKKYIAEFSEVPEEFKNIKVEQVDKTPSENLSYQIGWVSLLLSWEEKEVAGINVQTPMEGYKWNNLGKLYEFFYETYGQMKLIEQIQQLNDKVEELCSCTDSLSEEELFKPEIRK
;
A
#
# COMPACT_ATOMS: atom_id res chain seq x y z
N MET A 1 18.48 -3.59 7.41
CA MET A 1 17.37 -3.59 6.43
C MET A 1 17.39 -4.96 5.77
N ARG A 2 16.26 -5.55 5.40
CA ARG A 2 16.28 -6.83 4.67
C ARG A 2 16.71 -6.54 3.22
N GLU A 3 17.62 -7.34 2.71
CA GLU A 3 18.07 -7.29 1.32
C GLU A 3 17.40 -8.42 0.54
N TYR A 4 17.22 -8.21 -0.76
CA TYR A 4 16.64 -9.19 -1.69
C TYR A 4 17.61 -9.42 -2.83
N ILE A 5 17.79 -10.67 -3.24
CA ILE A 5 18.79 -11.04 -4.25
C ILE A 5 18.29 -10.86 -5.69
N ASN A 6 16.97 -10.78 -5.90
CA ASN A 6 16.33 -10.55 -7.19
C ASN A 6 14.84 -10.17 -7.01
N LYS A 7 14.19 -9.76 -8.11
CA LYS A 7 12.78 -9.35 -8.08
C LYS A 7 11.82 -10.48 -7.69
N ALA A 8 12.12 -11.72 -8.07
CA ALA A 8 11.28 -12.87 -7.76
C ALA A 8 11.21 -13.16 -6.25
N GLU A 9 12.32 -12.99 -5.53
CA GLU A 9 12.35 -13.11 -4.07
C GLU A 9 11.53 -12.00 -3.41
N LEU A 10 11.66 -10.75 -3.88
CA LEU A 10 10.88 -9.62 -3.37
C LEU A 10 9.38 -9.84 -3.56
N ILE A 11 8.95 -10.19 -4.78
CA ILE A 11 7.54 -10.48 -5.11
C ILE A 11 7.01 -11.63 -4.25
N SER A 12 7.77 -12.71 -4.11
CA SER A 12 7.37 -13.86 -3.28
C SER A 12 7.19 -13.48 -1.82
N GLU A 13 8.07 -12.63 -1.28
CA GLU A 13 7.96 -12.16 0.10
C GLU A 13 6.77 -11.21 0.28
N ILE A 14 6.50 -10.31 -0.67
CA ILE A 14 5.30 -9.46 -0.67
C ILE A 14 4.05 -10.33 -0.60
N GLN A 15 3.92 -11.30 -1.51
CA GLN A 15 2.77 -12.21 -1.55
C GLN A 15 2.62 -13.04 -0.27
N LEU A 16 3.73 -13.56 0.27
CA LEU A 16 3.72 -14.36 1.50
C LEU A 16 3.25 -13.54 2.71
N ARG A 17 3.76 -12.31 2.87
CA ARG A 17 3.39 -11.43 3.98
C ARG A 17 1.97 -10.93 3.83
N TYR A 18 1.60 -10.53 2.62
CA TYR A 18 0.26 -10.05 2.32
C TYR A 18 -0.79 -11.12 2.60
N LYS A 19 -0.57 -12.36 2.15
CA LYS A 19 -1.48 -13.48 2.41
C LYS A 19 -1.73 -13.71 3.90
N LYS A 20 -0.70 -13.57 4.74
CA LYS A 20 -0.86 -13.68 6.20
C LYS A 20 -1.65 -12.49 6.76
N TYR A 21 -1.29 -11.28 6.36
CA TYR A 21 -1.96 -10.06 6.80
C TYR A 21 -3.46 -10.06 6.47
N ILE A 22 -3.83 -10.36 5.22
CA ILE A 22 -5.23 -10.25 4.79
C ILE A 22 -6.11 -11.35 5.38
N ALA A 23 -5.54 -12.52 5.70
CA ALA A 23 -6.26 -13.61 6.34
C ALA A 23 -6.82 -13.22 7.72
N GLU A 24 -6.13 -12.35 8.46
CA GLU A 24 -6.58 -11.86 9.78
C GLU A 24 -7.91 -11.08 9.72
N PHE A 25 -8.30 -10.57 8.54
CA PHE A 25 -9.56 -9.84 8.36
C PHE A 25 -10.74 -10.72 7.96
N SER A 26 -10.49 -11.99 7.59
CA SER A 26 -11.53 -12.92 7.13
C SER A 26 -12.56 -13.27 8.22
N GLU A 27 -12.17 -13.18 9.49
CA GLU A 27 -13.01 -13.46 10.64
C GLU A 27 -13.60 -12.21 11.29
N VAL A 28 -13.27 -11.01 10.79
CA VAL A 28 -13.74 -9.74 11.37
C VAL A 28 -15.13 -9.40 10.82
N PRO A 29 -16.18 -9.35 11.66
CA PRO A 29 -17.51 -8.93 11.24
C PRO A 29 -17.54 -7.46 10.81
N GLU A 30 -18.37 -7.14 9.82
CA GLU A 30 -18.51 -5.78 9.29
C GLU A 30 -18.91 -4.77 10.37
N GLU A 31 -19.78 -5.17 11.31
CA GLU A 31 -20.20 -4.33 12.44
C GLU A 31 -19.04 -3.91 13.35
N PHE A 32 -17.91 -4.62 13.32
CA PHE A 32 -16.73 -4.32 14.12
C PHE A 32 -15.67 -3.52 13.37
N LYS A 33 -15.88 -3.20 12.09
CA LYS A 33 -14.87 -2.55 11.23
C LYS A 33 -14.36 -1.21 11.80
N ASN A 34 -15.21 -0.49 12.54
CA ASN A 34 -14.92 0.83 13.11
C ASN A 34 -14.79 0.80 14.65
N ILE A 35 -14.76 -0.38 15.26
CA ILE A 35 -14.64 -0.50 16.71
C ILE A 35 -13.18 -0.28 17.11
N LYS A 36 -12.95 0.71 17.97
CA LYS A 36 -11.64 0.98 18.55
C LYS A 36 -11.45 0.15 19.80
N VAL A 37 -10.37 -0.62 19.84
CA VAL A 37 -9.97 -1.43 20.99
C VAL A 37 -8.95 -0.66 21.81
N GLU A 38 -9.05 -0.75 23.14
CA GLU A 38 -8.09 -0.12 24.04
C GLU A 38 -6.66 -0.62 23.72
N GLN A 39 -5.68 0.28 23.74
CA GLN A 39 -4.27 0.00 23.39
C GLN A 39 -4.00 -0.31 21.90
N VAL A 40 -5.02 -0.24 21.03
CA VAL A 40 -4.86 -0.38 19.57
C VAL A 40 -5.14 0.96 18.90
N ASP A 41 -4.15 1.47 18.17
CA ASP A 41 -4.24 2.81 17.56
C ASP A 41 -5.31 2.93 16.48
N LYS A 42 -5.54 1.84 15.72
CA LYS A 42 -6.36 1.80 14.49
C LYS A 42 -7.46 0.76 14.60
N THR A 43 -8.63 1.10 14.08
CA THR A 43 -9.72 0.15 13.80
C THR A 43 -9.34 -0.79 12.64
N PRO A 44 -10.04 -1.92 12.45
CA PRO A 44 -9.82 -2.76 11.27
C PRO A 44 -9.90 -1.99 9.94
N SER A 45 -10.88 -1.09 9.81
CA SER A 45 -11.06 -0.30 8.59
C SER A 45 -9.93 0.70 8.35
N GLU A 46 -9.45 1.38 9.40
CA GLU A 46 -8.29 2.28 9.31
C GLU A 46 -7.00 1.52 9.01
N ASN A 47 -6.86 0.27 9.50
CA ASN A 47 -5.71 -0.58 9.21
C ASN A 47 -5.63 -0.91 7.71
N LEU A 48 -6.74 -1.35 7.10
CA LEU A 48 -6.80 -1.60 5.65
C LEU A 48 -6.62 -0.32 4.83
N SER A 49 -7.30 0.76 5.22
CA SER A 49 -7.21 2.08 4.55
C SER A 49 -5.77 2.58 4.46
N TYR A 50 -4.97 2.36 5.52
CA TYR A 50 -3.56 2.69 5.53
C TYR A 50 -2.77 1.93 4.44
N GLN A 51 -3.00 0.62 4.29
CA GLN A 51 -2.31 -0.17 3.27
C GLN A 51 -2.74 0.24 1.86
N ILE A 52 -4.06 0.41 1.65
CA ILE A 52 -4.61 0.83 0.36
C ILE A 52 -4.01 2.17 -0.07
N GLY A 53 -3.96 3.14 0.85
CA GLY A 53 -3.40 4.46 0.58
C GLY A 53 -1.93 4.41 0.16
N TRP A 54 -1.09 3.67 0.87
CA TRP A 54 0.33 3.56 0.54
C TRP A 54 0.61 2.80 -0.75
N VAL A 55 -0.04 1.65 -0.96
CA VAL A 55 0.16 0.88 -2.20
C VAL A 55 -0.36 1.67 -3.40
N SER A 56 -1.49 2.36 -3.26
CA SER A 56 -2.01 3.24 -4.31
C SER A 56 -1.05 4.39 -4.63
N LEU A 57 -0.43 5.01 -3.62
CA LEU A 57 0.55 6.06 -3.85
C LEU A 57 1.79 5.55 -4.58
N LEU A 58 2.36 4.43 -4.12
CA LEU A 58 3.53 3.82 -4.75
C LEU A 58 3.30 3.53 -6.23
N LEU A 59 2.17 2.90 -6.55
CA LEU A 59 1.76 2.65 -7.93
C LEU A 59 1.55 3.96 -8.72
N SER A 60 0.94 4.97 -8.11
CA SER A 60 0.70 6.25 -8.78
C SER A 60 1.99 7.01 -9.08
N TRP A 61 3.05 6.81 -8.30
CA TRP A 61 4.35 7.41 -8.57
C TRP A 61 4.95 6.80 -9.83
N GLU A 62 4.97 5.47 -9.93
CA GLU A 62 5.42 4.76 -11.13
C GLU A 62 4.62 5.17 -12.36
N GLU A 63 3.29 5.15 -12.28
CA GLU A 63 2.41 5.51 -13.39
C GLU A 63 2.68 6.93 -13.91
N LYS A 64 2.84 7.89 -13.00
CA LYS A 64 3.13 9.29 -13.35
C LYS A 64 4.53 9.46 -13.93
N GLU A 65 5.54 8.79 -13.36
CA GLU A 65 6.91 8.83 -13.87
C GLU A 65 6.98 8.29 -15.30
N VAL A 66 6.37 7.13 -15.55
CA VAL A 66 6.27 6.51 -16.89
C VAL A 66 5.53 7.42 -17.87
N ALA A 67 4.53 8.17 -17.40
CA ALA A 67 3.82 9.18 -18.20
C ALA A 67 4.61 10.49 -18.40
N GLY A 68 5.83 10.61 -17.86
CA GLY A 68 6.66 11.81 -17.95
C GLY A 68 6.18 12.97 -17.07
N ILE A 69 5.31 12.69 -16.09
CA ILE A 69 4.76 13.67 -15.15
C ILE A 69 5.69 13.75 -13.94
N ASN A 70 6.04 14.97 -13.52
CA ASN A 70 6.85 15.17 -12.33
C ASN A 70 6.12 14.70 -11.06
N VAL A 71 6.69 13.71 -10.38
CA VAL A 71 6.12 13.12 -9.15
C VAL A 71 6.50 13.95 -7.93
N GLN A 72 5.52 14.30 -7.10
CA GLN A 72 5.73 14.88 -5.76
C GLN A 72 5.48 13.81 -4.70
N THR A 73 6.48 13.49 -3.89
CA THR A 73 6.37 12.49 -2.82
C THR A 73 6.23 13.14 -1.43
N PRO A 74 5.41 12.56 -0.53
CA PRO A 74 4.58 11.38 -0.75
C PRO A 74 3.32 11.66 -1.59
N MET A 75 2.80 12.89 -1.55
CA MET A 75 1.65 13.34 -2.33
C MET A 75 1.70 14.87 -2.40
N GLU A 76 1.15 15.48 -3.45
CA GLU A 76 0.99 16.93 -3.54
C GLU A 76 0.27 17.50 -2.31
N GLY A 77 0.84 18.55 -1.70
CA GLY A 77 0.33 19.14 -0.46
C GLY A 77 0.74 18.43 0.83
N TYR A 78 1.40 17.27 0.75
CA TYR A 78 1.88 16.48 1.91
C TYR A 78 3.41 16.42 1.94
N LYS A 79 3.98 16.25 3.15
CA LYS A 79 5.43 16.20 3.36
C LYS A 79 5.81 15.00 4.23
N TRP A 80 6.98 14.42 3.97
CA TRP A 80 7.52 13.29 4.73
C TRP A 80 7.68 13.53 6.24
N ASN A 81 7.88 14.79 6.66
CA ASN A 81 7.96 15.15 8.07
C ASN A 81 6.58 15.39 8.74
N ASN A 82 5.47 15.19 8.01
CA ASN A 82 4.13 15.35 8.52
C ASN A 82 3.14 14.33 7.90
N LEU A 83 3.43 13.05 8.09
CA LEU A 83 2.62 11.97 7.53
C LEU A 83 1.27 11.77 8.24
N GLY A 84 1.08 12.32 9.44
CA GLY A 84 -0.19 12.17 10.18
C GLY A 84 -1.41 12.62 9.37
N LYS A 85 -1.31 13.79 8.71
CA LYS A 85 -2.37 14.29 7.82
C LYS A 85 -2.61 13.42 6.59
N LEU A 86 -1.56 12.76 6.09
CA LEU A 86 -1.70 11.82 4.98
C LEU A 86 -2.45 10.57 5.42
N TYR A 87 -2.25 10.12 6.65
CA TYR A 87 -3.00 8.99 7.20
C TYR A 87 -4.47 9.32 7.42
N GLU A 88 -4.76 10.51 7.95
CA GLU A 88 -6.13 11.04 8.05
C GLU A 88 -6.82 11.03 6.67
N PHE A 89 -6.13 11.52 5.64
CA PHE A 89 -6.63 11.46 4.26
C PHE A 89 -6.93 10.03 3.79
N PHE A 90 -6.08 9.04 4.09
CA PHE A 90 -6.38 7.65 3.77
C PHE A 90 -7.64 7.14 4.48
N TYR A 91 -7.80 7.47 5.77
CA TYR A 91 -8.96 7.04 6.56
C TYR A 91 -10.26 7.66 6.05
N GLU A 92 -10.23 8.94 5.68
CA GLU A 92 -11.38 9.62 5.06
C GLU A 92 -11.72 9.04 3.69
N THR A 93 -10.69 8.74 2.88
CA THR A 93 -10.86 8.26 1.50
C THR A 93 -11.39 6.83 1.44
N TYR A 94 -10.81 5.92 2.22
CA TYR A 94 -11.11 4.49 2.12
C TYR A 94 -12.02 3.98 3.25
N GLY A 95 -12.04 4.63 4.41
CA GLY A 95 -12.73 4.16 5.62
C GLY A 95 -14.26 4.07 5.55
N GLN A 96 -14.87 4.73 4.55
CA GLN A 96 -16.33 4.67 4.32
C GLN A 96 -16.77 3.41 3.57
N MET A 97 -15.83 2.69 2.96
CA MET A 97 -16.11 1.42 2.27
C MET A 97 -16.42 0.31 3.29
N LYS A 98 -17.12 -0.72 2.82
CA LYS A 98 -17.27 -1.96 3.60
C LYS A 98 -15.93 -2.66 3.74
N LEU A 99 -15.76 -3.45 4.79
CA LEU A 99 -14.52 -4.20 5.01
C LEU A 99 -14.19 -5.11 3.83
N ILE A 100 -15.19 -5.78 3.25
CA ILE A 100 -15.02 -6.64 2.07
C ILE A 100 -14.56 -5.86 0.82
N GLU A 101 -15.01 -4.62 0.66
CA GLU A 101 -14.60 -3.75 -0.46
C GLU A 101 -13.16 -3.28 -0.28
N GLN A 102 -12.76 -2.93 0.95
CA GLN A 102 -11.38 -2.61 1.29
C GLN A 102 -10.44 -3.79 1.07
N ILE A 103 -10.85 -4.99 1.48
CA ILE A 103 -10.08 -6.24 1.25
C ILE A 103 -9.90 -6.47 -0.25
N GLN A 104 -10.98 -6.38 -1.04
CA GLN A 104 -10.89 -6.59 -2.48
C GLN A 104 -9.98 -5.53 -3.14
N GLN A 105 -10.16 -4.26 -2.79
CA GLN A 105 -9.32 -3.19 -3.33
C GLN A 105 -7.85 -3.37 -2.98
N LEU A 106 -7.54 -3.84 -1.78
CA LEU A 106 -6.16 -4.11 -1.38
C LEU A 106 -5.60 -5.34 -2.11
N ASN A 107 -6.40 -6.38 -2.36
CA ASN A 107 -5.99 -7.53 -3.17
C ASN A 107 -5.57 -7.07 -4.56
N ASP A 108 -6.44 -6.32 -5.23
CA ASP A 108 -6.19 -5.80 -6.59
C ASP A 108 -4.93 -4.93 -6.62
N LYS A 109 -4.75 -4.07 -5.61
CA LYS A 109 -3.57 -3.20 -5.50
C LYS A 109 -2.28 -3.95 -5.26
N VAL A 110 -2.30 -5.03 -4.47
CA VAL A 110 -1.11 -5.86 -4.25
C VAL A 110 -0.77 -6.69 -5.49
N GLU A 111 -1.77 -7.19 -6.21
CA GLU A 111 -1.54 -7.84 -7.52
C GLU A 111 -0.92 -6.86 -8.52
N GLU A 112 -1.47 -5.64 -8.62
CA GLU A 112 -0.93 -4.57 -9.46
C GLU A 112 0.51 -4.22 -9.07
N LEU A 113 0.82 -4.14 -7.77
CA LEU A 113 2.18 -3.92 -7.27
C LEU A 113 3.15 -5.04 -7.67
N CYS A 114 2.72 -6.30 -7.56
CA CYS A 114 3.54 -7.44 -7.97
C CYS A 114 3.79 -7.42 -9.48
N SER A 115 2.77 -7.13 -10.30
CA SER A 115 2.92 -7.00 -11.76
C SER A 115 3.80 -5.82 -12.15
N CYS A 116 3.63 -4.67 -11.50
CA CYS A 116 4.49 -3.50 -11.65
C CYS A 116 5.95 -3.85 -11.35
N THR A 117 6.20 -4.50 -10.21
CA THR A 117 7.54 -4.93 -9.80
C THR A 117 8.16 -5.91 -10.80
N ASP A 118 7.36 -6.84 -11.34
CA ASP A 118 7.86 -7.80 -12.33
C ASP A 118 8.13 -7.17 -13.70
N SER A 119 7.44 -6.08 -14.04
CA SER A 119 7.64 -5.35 -15.30
C SER A 119 8.98 -4.60 -15.36
N LEU A 120 9.56 -4.27 -14.19
CA LEU A 120 10.86 -3.62 -14.08
C LEU A 120 12.01 -4.60 -14.35
N SER A 121 13.10 -4.07 -14.90
CA SER A 121 14.38 -4.77 -14.92
C SER A 121 14.99 -4.83 -13.53
N GLU A 122 15.89 -5.81 -13.30
CA GLU A 122 16.64 -5.92 -12.05
C GLU A 122 17.45 -4.64 -11.75
N GLU A 123 17.94 -3.95 -12.78
CA GLU A 123 18.68 -2.70 -12.61
C GLU A 123 17.76 -1.57 -12.18
N GLU A 124 16.62 -1.37 -12.84
CA GLU A 124 15.65 -0.34 -12.46
C GLU A 124 15.12 -0.51 -11.03
N LEU A 125 14.97 -1.77 -10.58
CA LEU A 125 14.45 -2.07 -9.26
C LEU A 125 15.49 -1.95 -8.15
N PHE A 126 16.75 -2.36 -8.39
CA PHE A 126 17.77 -2.49 -7.33
C PHE A 126 18.92 -1.50 -7.42
N LYS A 127 19.09 -0.77 -8.52
CA LYS A 127 20.14 0.26 -8.65
C LYS A 127 19.55 1.66 -8.56
N PRO A 128 20.20 2.58 -7.82
CA PRO A 128 19.76 3.96 -7.78
C PRO A 128 20.01 4.65 -9.13
N GLU A 129 19.24 5.71 -9.40
CA GLU A 129 19.47 6.67 -10.50
C GLU A 129 19.43 6.07 -11.93
N ILE A 130 18.75 4.94 -12.13
CA ILE A 130 18.49 4.39 -13.47
C ILE A 130 17.39 5.16 -14.20
N ARG A 131 16.37 5.61 -13.45
CA ARG A 131 15.29 6.49 -13.90
C ARG A 131 15.16 7.69 -12.96
N LYS A 132 14.18 8.56 -13.21
CA LYS A 132 14.23 9.97 -12.81
C LYS A 132 13.47 10.27 -11.53
#